data_AF-A0A670ILT7-F1
#
_entry.id   AF-A0A670ILT7-F1
#
_cell.length_a   1.000
_cell.length_b   1.000
_cell.length_c   1.000
_cell.angle_alpha   90.00
_cell.angle_beta   90.00
_cell.angle_gamma   90.00
#
_symmetry.space_group_name_H-M   'P 1'
#
loop_
_entity.id
_entity.type
_entity.pdbx_description
1 polymer ?
#
loop_
_entity_poly.entity_id
_entity_poly.type
_entity_poly.pdbx_seq_one_letter_code
_entity_poly.pdbx_strand_id
1 'polypeptide(L)'
;MGKYFLTLSVLKGPWDQVFAAFWQRYPNPYSKHVLTEDILHREVTEDQKLLSRRLLTKTNRMPRWAERFFPSNVAHSVYILEDSIVDPQNRTMTTFTWNINHARLMVVEERCVYRENPENSGWTEVQREAWVSSTLFGVSRAVQEFGLARFKSNVTKSTKGFEYVLAKMQGEAPSKTLVETAKEATEKAKETALAATEKAKDLASKAATKKKQQYV
;
A
#
# COMPACT_ATOMS: atom_id res chain seq x y z
N MET A 1 -28.67 -7.55 -3.51
CA MET A 1 -27.75 -8.39 -4.30
C MET A 1 -26.45 -7.62 -4.51
N GLY A 2 -25.31 -8.19 -4.11
CA GLY A 2 -23.98 -7.54 -4.22
C GLY A 2 -23.23 -7.96 -5.49
N LYS A 3 -22.17 -7.23 -5.84
CA LYS A 3 -21.24 -7.58 -6.93
C LYS A 3 -20.16 -8.51 -6.40
N TYR A 4 -19.87 -9.55 -7.15
CA TYR A 4 -18.79 -10.49 -6.86
C TYR A 4 -17.59 -10.25 -7.79
N PHE A 5 -16.39 -10.45 -7.28
CA PHE A 5 -15.14 -10.40 -8.02
C PHE A 5 -14.22 -11.54 -7.56
N LEU A 6 -13.58 -12.20 -8.53
CA LEU A 6 -12.57 -13.22 -8.31
C LEU A 6 -11.36 -12.91 -9.17
N THR A 7 -10.17 -13.07 -8.61
CA THR A 7 -8.92 -13.03 -9.37
C THR A 7 -7.88 -13.97 -8.75
N LEU A 8 -7.04 -14.52 -9.61
CA LEU A 8 -5.85 -15.27 -9.24
C LEU A 8 -4.63 -14.43 -9.63
N SER A 9 -3.66 -14.38 -8.73
CA SER A 9 -2.40 -13.67 -8.96
C SER A 9 -1.26 -14.44 -8.34
N VAL A 10 -0.04 -14.19 -8.81
CA VAL A 10 1.17 -14.87 -8.33
C VAL A 10 2.14 -13.83 -7.78
N LEU A 11 2.66 -14.07 -6.58
CA LEU A 11 3.76 -13.33 -6.00
C LEU A 11 5.04 -14.12 -6.19
N LYS A 12 6.08 -13.46 -6.70
CA LYS A 12 7.40 -14.05 -6.93
C LYS A 12 8.20 -14.11 -5.63
N GLY A 13 7.78 -14.99 -4.73
CA GLY A 13 8.47 -15.30 -3.49
C GLY A 13 7.89 -16.56 -2.87
N PRO A 14 8.72 -17.36 -2.17
CA PRO A 14 8.24 -18.55 -1.48
C PRO A 14 7.28 -18.15 -0.35
N TRP A 15 6.42 -19.09 0.03
CA TRP A 15 5.27 -18.85 0.91
C TRP A 15 5.68 -18.20 2.25
N ASP A 16 6.81 -18.60 2.81
CA ASP A 16 7.36 -18.12 4.08
C ASP A 16 7.74 -16.65 4.00
N GLN A 17 8.40 -16.24 2.91
CA GLN A 17 8.72 -14.83 2.66
C GLN A 17 7.45 -14.01 2.42
N VAL A 18 6.47 -14.54 1.70
CA VAL A 18 5.21 -13.84 1.45
C VAL A 18 4.42 -13.66 2.75
N PHE A 19 4.40 -14.65 3.63
CA PHE A 19 3.71 -14.55 4.92
C PHE A 19 4.42 -13.57 5.84
N ALA A 20 5.77 -13.57 5.86
CA ALA A 20 6.54 -12.57 6.59
C ALA A 20 6.32 -11.14 6.04
N ALA A 21 6.31 -10.99 4.71
CA ALA A 21 6.06 -9.72 4.04
C ALA A 21 4.65 -9.17 4.34
N PHE A 22 3.65 -10.05 4.54
CA PHE A 22 2.28 -9.63 4.87
C PHE A 22 2.21 -8.76 6.12
N TRP A 23 2.97 -9.12 7.15
CA TRP A 23 3.04 -8.36 8.41
C TRP A 23 3.90 -7.09 8.33
N GLN A 24 4.69 -6.94 7.26
CA GLN A 24 5.58 -5.80 7.05
C GLN A 24 5.18 -4.97 5.82
N ARG A 25 4.03 -5.27 5.21
CA ARG A 25 3.60 -4.68 3.94
C ARG A 25 3.33 -3.18 4.06
N TYR A 26 3.17 -2.65 5.26
CA TYR A 26 3.01 -1.23 5.52
C TYR A 26 4.14 -0.69 6.42
N PRO A 27 4.58 0.56 6.20
CA PRO A 27 4.22 1.44 5.07
C PRO A 27 4.91 1.03 3.75
N ASN A 28 4.29 1.33 2.60
CA ASN A 28 4.95 1.21 1.29
C ASN A 28 4.49 2.33 0.31
N PRO A 29 5.22 2.60 -0.78
CA PRO A 29 4.91 3.70 -1.71
C PRO A 29 3.54 3.63 -2.38
N TYR A 30 2.96 2.43 -2.51
CA TYR A 30 1.66 2.18 -3.17
C TYR A 30 0.47 2.24 -2.19
N SER A 31 0.74 2.33 -0.89
CA SER A 31 -0.26 2.26 0.19
C SER A 31 -0.33 3.50 1.07
N LYS A 32 0.08 4.68 0.58
CA LYS A 32 0.02 5.98 1.31
C LYS A 32 -1.34 6.36 1.90
N HIS A 33 -2.41 5.68 1.48
CA HIS A 33 -3.75 5.88 2.01
C HIS A 33 -3.99 5.15 3.33
N VAL A 34 -3.14 4.19 3.71
CA VAL A 34 -3.15 3.51 5.02
C VAL A 34 -2.41 4.41 6.00
N LEU A 35 -3.10 4.81 7.07
CA LEU A 35 -2.60 5.76 8.07
C LEU A 35 -2.08 5.05 9.31
N THR A 36 -2.83 4.08 9.80
CA THR A 36 -2.50 3.30 11.00
C THR A 36 -2.76 1.83 10.77
N GLU A 37 -2.05 1.02 11.54
CA GLU A 37 -2.18 -0.42 11.59
C GLU A 37 -1.92 -0.87 13.04
N ASP A 38 -2.89 -1.56 13.61
CA ASP A 38 -2.85 -2.04 14.99
C ASP A 38 -3.27 -3.50 15.05
N ILE A 39 -2.63 -4.30 15.90
CA ILE A 39 -3.04 -5.68 16.18
C ILE A 39 -3.94 -5.66 17.40
N LEU A 40 -5.21 -6.02 17.22
CA LEU A 40 -6.20 -6.04 18.29
C LEU A 40 -6.20 -7.36 19.05
N HIS A 41 -5.89 -8.45 18.35
CA HIS A 41 -5.86 -9.78 18.92
C HIS A 41 -4.88 -10.66 18.14
N ARG A 42 -4.18 -11.54 18.85
CA ARG A 42 -3.29 -12.55 18.27
C ARG A 42 -3.15 -13.71 19.23
N GLU A 43 -3.30 -14.92 18.71
CA GLU A 43 -3.11 -16.16 19.46
C GLU A 43 -2.58 -17.26 18.56
N VAL A 44 -1.94 -18.25 19.18
CA VAL A 44 -1.58 -19.52 18.53
C VAL A 44 -2.53 -20.57 19.07
N THR A 45 -3.24 -21.24 18.18
CA THR A 45 -4.21 -22.29 18.53
C THR A 45 -3.50 -23.60 18.88
N GLU A 46 -4.23 -24.54 19.47
CA GLU A 46 -3.71 -25.88 19.80
C GLU A 46 -3.18 -26.62 18.55
N ASP A 47 -3.84 -26.44 17.40
CA ASP A 47 -3.45 -26.99 16.10
C ASP A 47 -2.36 -26.16 15.38
N GLN A 48 -1.62 -25.32 16.11
CA GLN A 48 -0.46 -24.56 15.63
C GLN A 48 -0.75 -23.55 14.51
N LYS A 49 -1.96 -22.97 14.49
CA LYS A 49 -2.32 -21.88 13.59
C LYS A 49 -2.18 -20.55 14.31
N LEU A 50 -1.69 -19.54 13.60
CA LEU A 50 -1.65 -18.17 14.09
C LEU A 50 -2.93 -17.45 13.68
N LEU A 51 -3.77 -17.14 14.65
CA LEU A 51 -4.93 -16.27 14.47
C LEU A 51 -4.51 -14.83 14.77
N SER A 52 -4.99 -13.88 13.98
CA SER A 52 -4.81 -12.46 14.27
C SER A 52 -5.98 -11.64 13.77
N ARG A 53 -6.30 -10.58 14.50
CA ARG A 53 -7.19 -9.50 14.09
C ARG A 53 -6.44 -8.19 14.10
N ARG A 54 -6.42 -7.51 12.96
CA ARG A 54 -5.83 -6.17 12.79
C ARG A 54 -6.90 -5.13 12.51
N LEU A 55 -6.66 -3.91 12.98
CA LEU A 55 -7.41 -2.72 12.65
C LEU A 55 -6.54 -1.81 11.79
N LEU A 56 -7.08 -1.38 10.65
CA LEU A 56 -6.42 -0.45 9.75
C LEU A 56 -7.27 0.80 9.59
N THR A 57 -6.63 1.96 9.69
CA THR A 57 -7.27 3.24 9.33
C THR A 57 -6.81 3.66 7.95
N LYS A 58 -7.76 3.92 7.04
CA LYS A 58 -7.48 4.35 5.66
C LYS A 58 -8.15 5.67 5.34
N THR A 59 -7.49 6.51 4.56
CA THR A 59 -8.13 7.70 3.97
C THR A 59 -9.16 7.29 2.91
N ASN A 60 -10.32 7.92 2.97
CA ASN A 60 -11.43 7.72 2.05
C ASN A 60 -11.76 9.01 1.33
N ARG A 61 -11.30 9.13 0.09
CA ARG A 61 -11.87 10.14 -0.80
C ARG A 61 -13.20 9.62 -1.32
N MET A 62 -14.27 10.31 -0.95
CA MET A 62 -15.60 10.06 -1.51
C MET A 62 -15.63 10.52 -2.97
N PRO A 63 -16.40 9.86 -3.84
CA PRO A 63 -16.63 10.39 -5.17
C PRO A 63 -17.48 11.65 -5.06
N ARG A 64 -17.25 12.65 -5.94
CA ARG A 64 -17.92 13.95 -5.92
C ARG A 64 -19.45 13.87 -5.94
N TRP A 65 -20.02 12.85 -6.58
CA TRP A 65 -21.47 12.65 -6.59
C TRP A 65 -21.99 12.28 -5.19
N ALA A 66 -21.21 11.54 -4.40
CA ALA A 66 -21.59 11.11 -3.05
C ALA A 66 -21.51 12.27 -2.05
N GLU A 67 -20.57 13.21 -2.23
CA GLU A 67 -20.46 14.40 -1.38
C GLU A 67 -21.77 15.22 -1.29
N ARG A 68 -22.64 15.14 -2.30
CA ARG A 68 -23.95 15.81 -2.30
C ARG A 68 -25.00 15.14 -1.41
N PHE A 69 -24.85 13.84 -1.14
CA PHE A 69 -25.80 13.04 -0.37
C PHE A 69 -25.35 12.84 1.08
N PHE A 70 -24.09 13.18 1.40
CA PHE A 70 -23.49 12.92 2.69
C PHE A 70 -22.96 14.21 3.32
N PRO A 71 -23.17 14.43 4.64
CA PRO A 71 -22.69 15.61 5.32
C PRO A 71 -21.17 15.81 5.15
N SER A 72 -20.71 17.06 5.07
CA SER A 72 -19.28 17.43 5.05
C SER A 72 -18.49 16.90 6.24
N ASN A 73 -19.19 16.50 7.31
CA ASN A 73 -18.62 16.04 8.57
C ASN A 73 -18.45 14.51 8.61
N VAL A 74 -18.74 13.79 7.53
CA VAL A 74 -18.48 12.34 7.45
C VAL A 74 -16.98 12.12 7.57
N ALA A 75 -16.59 11.36 8.59
CA ALA A 75 -15.20 11.02 8.85
C ALA A 75 -14.53 10.52 7.57
N HIS A 76 -13.51 11.24 7.12
CA HIS A 76 -12.72 10.90 5.93
C HIS A 76 -11.89 9.63 6.10
N SER A 77 -11.99 8.97 7.26
CA SER A 77 -11.31 7.72 7.57
C SER A 77 -12.27 6.53 7.44
N VAL A 78 -11.82 5.47 6.78
CA VAL A 78 -12.44 4.15 6.84
C VAL A 78 -11.65 3.29 7.82
N TYR A 79 -12.37 2.63 8.72
CA TYR A 79 -11.83 1.60 9.58
C TYR A 79 -12.06 0.24 8.94
N ILE A 80 -11.00 -0.54 8.84
CA ILE A 80 -10.98 -1.87 8.22
C ILE A 80 -10.53 -2.87 9.28
N LEU A 81 -11.32 -3.92 9.49
CA LEU A 81 -10.84 -5.10 10.20
C LEU A 81 -10.24 -6.08 9.19
N GLU A 82 -9.14 -6.70 9.59
CA GLU A 82 -8.51 -7.81 8.87
C GLU A 82 -8.28 -8.96 9.85
N ASP A 83 -9.03 -10.04 9.64
CA ASP A 83 -8.79 -11.31 10.29
C ASP A 83 -7.88 -12.16 9.42
N SER A 84 -6.98 -12.91 10.04
CA SER A 84 -6.06 -13.79 9.33
C SER A 84 -5.79 -15.06 10.11
N ILE A 85 -5.65 -16.15 9.37
CA ILE A 85 -5.26 -17.47 9.84
C ILE A 85 -4.02 -17.88 9.06
N VAL A 86 -2.90 -18.10 9.74
CA VAL A 86 -1.70 -18.69 9.13
C VAL A 86 -1.58 -20.13 9.62
N ASP A 87 -1.48 -21.06 8.68
CA ASP A 87 -1.25 -22.47 8.91
C ASP A 87 0.11 -22.86 8.31
N PRO A 88 1.17 -22.91 9.13
CA PRO A 88 2.51 -23.27 8.66
C PRO A 88 2.64 -24.72 8.18
N GLN A 89 1.82 -25.64 8.72
CA GLN A 89 1.88 -27.05 8.35
C GLN A 89 1.38 -27.24 6.91
N ASN A 90 0.26 -26.59 6.58
CA ASN A 90 -0.31 -26.62 5.24
C ASN A 90 0.24 -25.54 4.29
N ARG A 91 1.14 -24.66 4.77
CA ARG A 91 1.71 -23.53 4.01
C ARG A 91 0.62 -22.65 3.40
N THR A 92 -0.43 -22.39 4.18
CA THR A 92 -1.55 -21.55 3.76
C THR A 92 -1.74 -20.37 4.69
N MET A 93 -2.16 -19.24 4.13
CA MET A 93 -2.63 -18.11 4.89
C MET A 93 -3.96 -17.66 4.30
N THR A 94 -4.99 -17.55 5.14
CA THR A 94 -6.31 -17.03 4.74
C THR A 94 -6.55 -15.73 5.45
N THR A 95 -7.01 -14.71 4.72
CA THR A 95 -7.34 -13.41 5.29
C THR A 95 -8.75 -13.01 4.90
N PHE A 96 -9.45 -12.36 5.82
CA PHE A 96 -10.76 -11.79 5.60
C PHE A 96 -10.78 -10.34 6.06
N THR A 97 -11.14 -9.44 5.15
CA THR A 97 -10.99 -7.99 5.34
C THR A 97 -12.30 -7.30 5.02
N TRP A 98 -12.78 -6.42 5.91
CA TRP A 98 -14.00 -5.67 5.69
C TRP A 98 -14.01 -4.30 6.37
N ASN A 99 -14.81 -3.38 5.85
CA ASN A 99 -15.01 -2.08 6.50
C ASN A 99 -16.06 -2.15 7.60
N ILE A 100 -15.74 -1.58 8.77
CA ILE A 100 -16.66 -1.57 9.93
C ILE A 100 -17.46 -0.27 10.03
N ASN A 101 -16.96 0.83 9.45
CA ASN A 101 -17.71 2.07 9.31
C ASN A 101 -18.14 2.29 7.86
N HIS A 102 -19.07 3.23 7.62
CA HIS A 102 -19.66 3.53 6.31
C HIS A 102 -20.44 2.37 5.66
N ALA A 103 -20.78 1.32 6.41
CA ALA A 103 -21.49 0.13 5.91
C ALA A 103 -22.89 0.44 5.33
N ARG A 104 -23.54 1.53 5.76
CA ARG A 104 -24.79 2.02 5.15
C ARG A 104 -24.60 2.45 3.69
N LEU A 105 -23.44 3.02 3.37
CA LEU A 105 -23.09 3.41 2.00
C LEU A 105 -22.68 2.18 1.20
N MET A 106 -21.65 1.48 1.67
CA MET A 106 -21.06 0.36 0.97
C MET A 106 -20.32 -0.55 1.94
N VAL A 107 -20.48 -1.85 1.76
CA VAL A 107 -19.66 -2.88 2.40
C VAL A 107 -18.82 -3.54 1.33
N VAL A 108 -17.52 -3.62 1.59
CA VAL A 108 -16.56 -4.38 0.79
C VAL A 108 -15.98 -5.45 1.69
N GLU A 109 -16.30 -6.69 1.40
CA GLU A 109 -15.72 -7.87 2.04
C GLU A 109 -14.73 -8.49 1.06
N GLU A 110 -13.52 -8.78 1.53
CA GLU A 110 -12.46 -9.39 0.74
C GLU A 110 -11.95 -10.63 1.46
N ARG A 111 -11.86 -11.73 0.73
CA ARG A 111 -11.16 -12.94 1.17
C ARG A 111 -9.95 -13.17 0.29
N CYS A 112 -8.80 -13.42 0.90
CA CYS A 112 -7.61 -13.89 0.17
C CYS A 112 -7.14 -15.21 0.74
N VAL A 113 -6.77 -16.14 -0.14
CA VAL A 113 -6.12 -17.40 0.21
C VAL A 113 -4.76 -17.41 -0.48
N TYR A 114 -3.71 -17.44 0.33
CA TYR A 114 -2.33 -17.54 -0.09
C TYR A 114 -1.89 -18.98 0.07
N ARG A 115 -1.31 -19.56 -0.98
CA ARG A 115 -0.80 -20.94 -0.98
C ARG A 115 0.46 -21.03 -1.83
N GLU A 116 1.33 -21.97 -1.50
CA GLU A 116 2.46 -22.33 -2.35
C GLU A 116 1.95 -22.65 -3.77
N ASN A 117 2.64 -22.13 -4.79
CA ASN A 117 2.23 -22.37 -6.16
C ASN A 117 2.55 -23.84 -6.55
N PRO A 118 1.59 -24.57 -7.16
CA PRO A 118 1.76 -25.99 -7.43
C PRO A 118 2.79 -26.30 -8.53
N GLU A 119 3.09 -25.33 -9.39
CA GLU A 119 4.04 -25.47 -10.50
C GLU A 119 5.45 -24.96 -10.11
N ASN A 120 5.55 -24.08 -9.12
CA ASN A 120 6.81 -23.46 -8.71
C ASN A 120 6.81 -23.11 -7.21
N SER A 121 7.55 -23.90 -6.40
CA SER A 121 7.70 -23.67 -4.95
C SER A 121 8.35 -22.33 -4.58
N GLY A 122 9.04 -21.69 -5.51
CA GLY A 122 9.57 -20.34 -5.34
C GLY A 122 8.52 -19.24 -5.42
N TRP A 123 7.27 -19.55 -5.77
CA TRP A 123 6.17 -18.60 -5.94
C TRP A 123 5.00 -18.92 -5.01
N THR A 124 4.20 -17.89 -4.71
CA THR A 124 2.98 -18.02 -3.91
C THR A 124 1.79 -17.57 -4.76
N GLU A 125 0.80 -18.43 -4.91
CA GLU A 125 -0.47 -18.08 -5.53
C GLU A 125 -1.38 -17.40 -4.51
N VAL A 126 -2.09 -16.37 -4.97
CA VAL A 126 -3.09 -15.64 -4.19
C VAL A 126 -4.41 -15.67 -4.93
N GLN A 127 -5.36 -16.43 -4.39
CA GLN A 127 -6.76 -16.39 -4.78
C GLN A 127 -7.46 -15.29 -3.99
N ARG A 128 -8.06 -14.32 -4.69
CA ARG A 128 -8.73 -13.17 -4.08
C ARG A 128 -10.17 -13.09 -4.54
N GLU A 129 -11.05 -13.08 -3.57
CA GLU A 129 -12.50 -12.95 -3.72
C GLU A 129 -12.96 -11.66 -3.05
N ALA A 130 -13.94 -10.98 -3.64
CA ALA A 130 -14.55 -9.82 -3.02
C ALA A 130 -16.04 -9.72 -3.30
N TRP A 131 -16.76 -9.22 -2.30
CA TRP A 131 -18.18 -8.92 -2.35
C TRP A 131 -18.39 -7.44 -2.05
N VAL A 132 -19.02 -6.74 -2.99
CA VAL A 132 -19.35 -5.32 -2.86
C VAL A 132 -20.86 -5.18 -2.77
N SER A 133 -21.36 -4.75 -1.63
CA SER A 133 -22.78 -4.56 -1.39
C SER A 133 -23.09 -3.13 -0.95
N SER A 134 -24.33 -2.69 -1.14
CA SER A 134 -24.82 -1.37 -0.72
C SER A 134 -26.29 -1.49 -0.37
N THR A 135 -26.69 -0.83 0.71
CA THR A 135 -28.08 -0.78 1.19
C THR A 135 -28.81 0.49 0.74
N LEU A 136 -28.15 1.38 0.00
CA LEU A 136 -28.74 2.61 -0.50
C LEU A 136 -29.75 2.34 -1.62
N PHE A 137 -31.03 2.53 -1.30
CA PHE A 137 -32.11 2.42 -2.28
C PHE A 137 -31.96 3.47 -3.39
N GLY A 138 -32.30 3.09 -4.63
CA GLY A 138 -32.26 3.97 -5.80
C GLY A 138 -30.87 4.20 -6.44
N VAL A 139 -29.77 4.09 -5.68
CA VAL A 139 -28.40 4.33 -6.19
C VAL A 139 -27.43 3.16 -5.96
N SER A 140 -27.91 2.04 -5.40
CA SER A 140 -27.09 0.86 -5.07
C SER A 140 -26.21 0.37 -6.21
N ARG A 141 -26.72 0.33 -7.44
CA ARG A 141 -25.95 -0.11 -8.62
C ARG A 141 -24.75 0.81 -8.90
N ALA A 142 -24.95 2.12 -8.87
CA ALA A 142 -23.86 3.08 -9.12
C ALA A 142 -22.78 2.99 -8.02
N VAL A 143 -23.20 2.83 -6.76
CA VAL A 143 -22.30 2.62 -5.62
C VAL A 143 -21.49 1.34 -5.80
N GLN A 144 -22.14 0.24 -6.18
CA GLN A 144 -21.49 -1.06 -6.37
C GLN A 144 -20.48 -1.05 -7.52
N GLU A 145 -20.81 -0.42 -8.66
CA GLU A 145 -19.87 -0.28 -9.79
C GLU A 145 -18.66 0.57 -9.40
N PHE A 146 -18.88 1.68 -8.70
CA PHE A 146 -17.79 2.51 -8.16
C PHE A 146 -16.92 1.71 -7.18
N GLY A 147 -17.55 0.98 -6.26
CA GLY A 147 -16.87 0.13 -5.28
C GLY A 147 -16.00 -0.93 -5.95
N LEU A 148 -16.55 -1.63 -6.94
CA LEU A 148 -15.83 -2.65 -7.70
C LEU A 148 -14.66 -2.06 -8.51
N ALA A 149 -14.86 -0.93 -9.19
CA ALA A 149 -13.79 -0.25 -9.93
C ALA A 149 -12.65 0.18 -9.00
N ARG A 150 -12.99 0.74 -7.84
CA ARG A 150 -12.01 1.13 -6.81
C ARG A 150 -11.31 -0.09 -6.22
N PHE A 151 -12.04 -1.18 -5.97
CA PHE A 151 -11.49 -2.43 -5.48
C PHE A 151 -10.43 -2.97 -6.43
N LYS A 152 -10.72 -3.07 -7.74
CA LYS A 152 -9.74 -3.50 -8.75
C LYS A 152 -8.47 -2.66 -8.74
N SER A 153 -8.59 -1.33 -8.62
CA SER A 153 -7.43 -0.44 -8.47
C SER A 153 -6.62 -0.73 -7.20
N ASN A 154 -7.30 -1.04 -6.08
CA ASN A 154 -6.66 -1.39 -4.82
C ASN A 154 -5.93 -2.74 -4.90
N VAL A 155 -6.48 -3.72 -5.61
CA VAL A 155 -5.80 -5.01 -5.87
C VAL A 155 -4.44 -4.76 -6.54
N THR A 156 -4.40 -3.97 -7.62
CA THR A 156 -3.14 -3.64 -8.30
C THR A 156 -2.14 -2.95 -7.37
N LYS A 157 -2.59 -2.02 -6.53
CA LYS A 157 -1.72 -1.36 -5.54
C LYS A 157 -1.23 -2.32 -4.46
N SER A 158 -2.08 -3.24 -4.02
CA SER A 158 -1.73 -4.26 -3.04
C SER A 158 -0.65 -5.19 -3.57
N THR A 159 -0.80 -5.69 -4.81
CA THR A 159 0.22 -6.53 -5.46
C THR A 159 1.55 -5.80 -5.56
N LYS A 160 1.57 -4.56 -6.08
CA LYS A 160 2.81 -3.75 -6.16
C LYS A 160 3.42 -3.47 -4.79
N GLY A 161 2.60 -3.23 -3.78
CA GLY A 161 3.06 -3.05 -2.40
C GLY A 161 3.73 -4.31 -1.84
N PHE A 162 3.17 -5.48 -2.12
CA PHE A 162 3.76 -6.77 -1.76
C PHE A 162 5.08 -7.02 -2.47
N GLU A 163 5.12 -6.85 -3.79
CA GLU A 163 6.34 -6.99 -4.59
C GLU A 163 7.45 -6.06 -4.09
N TYR A 164 7.12 -4.82 -3.75
CA TYR A 164 8.06 -3.87 -3.16
C TYR A 164 8.65 -4.37 -1.84
N VAL A 165 7.82 -4.89 -0.94
CA VAL A 165 8.29 -5.40 0.36
C VAL A 165 9.10 -6.68 0.21
N LEU A 166 8.69 -7.59 -0.69
CA LEU A 166 9.45 -8.80 -1.00
C LEU A 166 10.84 -8.48 -1.55
N ALA A 167 10.93 -7.60 -2.55
CA ALA A 167 12.22 -7.16 -3.11
C ALA A 167 13.13 -6.57 -2.00
N LYS A 168 12.55 -5.72 -1.14
CA LYS A 168 13.28 -5.13 0.00
C LYS A 168 13.78 -6.20 0.98
N MET A 169 12.98 -7.22 1.29
CA MET A 169 13.37 -8.32 2.17
C MET A 169 14.47 -9.20 1.57
N GLN A 170 14.50 -9.33 0.24
CA GLN A 170 15.51 -10.09 -0.50
C GLN A 170 16.83 -9.31 -0.69
N GLY A 171 16.90 -8.07 -0.22
CA GLY A 171 18.07 -7.20 -0.42
C GLY A 171 18.18 -6.63 -1.83
N GLU A 172 17.16 -6.80 -2.67
CA GLU A 172 17.08 -6.14 -3.95
C GLU A 172 16.79 -4.65 -3.72
N ALA A 173 17.59 -3.78 -4.33
CA ALA A 173 17.34 -2.34 -4.27
C ALA A 173 15.96 -2.08 -4.89
N PRO A 174 14.99 -1.50 -4.15
CA PRO A 174 13.68 -1.22 -4.72
C PRO A 174 13.83 -0.34 -5.95
N SER A 175 13.18 -0.70 -7.05
CA SER A 175 13.09 0.19 -8.21
C SER A 175 12.49 1.51 -7.73
N LYS A 176 13.33 2.56 -7.70
CA LYS A 176 12.95 3.87 -7.14
C LYS A 176 11.70 4.35 -7.85
N THR A 177 10.69 4.75 -7.10
CA THR A 177 9.48 5.32 -7.70
C THR A 177 9.86 6.60 -8.45
N LEU A 178 9.15 6.95 -9.53
CA LEU A 178 9.39 8.20 -10.27
C LEU A 178 9.43 9.45 -9.35
N VAL A 179 8.67 9.41 -8.25
CA VAL A 179 8.65 10.47 -7.24
C VAL A 179 9.92 10.50 -6.38
N GLU A 180 10.47 9.34 -6.01
CA GLU A 180 11.75 9.25 -5.30
C GLU A 180 12.90 9.64 -6.22
N THR A 181 12.87 9.21 -7.48
CA THR A 181 13.84 9.62 -8.51
C THR A 181 13.78 11.13 -8.74
N ALA A 182 12.58 11.72 -8.82
CA ALA A 182 12.42 13.16 -8.99
C ALA A 182 12.90 13.94 -7.74
N LYS A 183 12.63 13.44 -6.53
CA LYS A 183 13.12 14.04 -5.28
C LYS A 183 14.64 14.00 -5.19
N GLU A 184 15.26 12.85 -5.48
CA GLU A 184 16.72 12.74 -5.52
C GLU A 184 17.35 13.62 -6.60
N ALA A 185 16.75 13.70 -7.78
CA ALA A 185 17.22 14.59 -8.84
C ALA A 185 17.14 16.07 -8.42
N THR A 186 16.07 16.44 -7.70
CA THR A 186 15.90 17.81 -7.17
C THR A 186 16.93 18.12 -6.09
N GLU A 187 17.19 17.19 -5.16
CA GLU A 187 18.21 17.40 -4.12
C GLU A 187 19.63 17.42 -4.71
N LYS A 188 19.96 16.53 -5.65
CA LYS A 188 21.24 16.60 -6.39
C LYS A 188 21.42 17.91 -7.15
N ALA A 189 20.36 18.42 -7.76
CA ALA A 189 20.40 19.70 -8.46
C ALA A 189 20.68 20.86 -7.49
N LYS A 190 20.09 20.86 -6.30
CA LYS A 190 20.38 21.85 -5.25
C LYS A 190 21.83 21.76 -4.76
N GLU A 191 22.33 20.56 -4.46
CA GLU A 191 23.72 20.36 -4.03
C GLU A 191 24.70 20.85 -5.09
N THR A 192 24.44 20.54 -6.36
CA THR A 192 25.29 20.99 -7.49
C THR A 192 25.26 22.51 -7.64
N ALA A 193 24.09 23.14 -7.47
CA ALA A 193 23.95 24.60 -7.53
C ALA A 193 24.68 25.30 -6.37
N LEU A 194 24.62 24.75 -5.15
CA LEU A 194 25.37 25.22 -3.99
C LEU A 194 26.88 25.13 -4.22
N ALA A 195 27.36 23.98 -4.71
CA ALA A 195 28.77 23.77 -5.03
C ALA A 195 29.28 24.74 -6.12
N ALA A 196 28.48 24.99 -7.15
CA ALA A 196 28.82 25.96 -8.19
C ALA A 196 28.88 27.40 -7.65
N THR A 197 27.97 27.76 -6.74
CA THR A 197 27.92 29.09 -6.12
C THR A 197 29.15 29.34 -5.23
N GLU A 198 29.54 28.37 -4.40
CA GLU A 198 30.74 28.47 -3.57
C GLU A 198 32.01 28.55 -4.44
N LYS A 199 32.11 27.74 -5.49
CA LYS A 199 33.23 27.81 -6.44
C LYS A 199 33.32 29.16 -7.15
N ALA A 200 32.19 29.79 -7.48
CA ALA A 200 32.17 31.13 -8.08
C ALA A 200 32.63 32.21 -7.09
N LYS A 201 32.23 32.13 -5.82
CA LYS A 201 32.72 33.04 -4.76
C LYS A 201 34.23 32.92 -4.56
N ASP A 202 34.76 31.69 -4.53
CA ASP A 202 36.20 31.43 -4.42
C ASP A 202 37.01 31.98 -5.59
N LEU A 203 36.46 31.90 -6.81
CA LEU A 203 37.09 32.46 -7.99
C LEU A 203 37.07 33.99 -7.98
N ALA A 204 35.95 34.58 -7.55
CA ALA A 204 35.80 36.03 -7.43
C ALA A 204 36.74 36.62 -6.36
N SER A 205 36.88 35.95 -5.21
CA SER A 205 37.82 36.37 -4.16
C SER A 205 39.27 36.30 -4.64
N LYS A 206 39.67 35.20 -5.31
CA LYS A 206 41.01 35.05 -5.92
C LYS A 206 41.30 36.12 -6.98
N ALA A 207 40.31 36.46 -7.81
CA ALA A 207 40.44 37.52 -8.82
C ALA A 207 40.59 38.92 -8.19
N ALA A 208 39.86 39.20 -7.10
CA ALA A 208 39.97 40.46 -6.37
C ALA A 208 41.33 40.63 -5.67
N THR A 209 41.89 39.54 -5.10
CA THR A 209 43.23 39.56 -4.49
C THR A 209 44.32 39.79 -5.54
N LYS A 210 44.19 39.18 -6.74
CA LYS A 210 45.14 39.35 -7.85
C LYS A 210 45.14 40.78 -8.40
N LYS A 211 43.97 41.44 -8.44
CA LYS A 211 43.85 42.86 -8.82
C LYS A 211 44.52 43.81 -7.82
N LYS A 212 44.49 43.50 -6.51
CA LYS A 212 45.17 44.30 -5.47
C LYS A 212 46.70 44.20 -5.51
N GLN A 213 47.26 43.08 -5.95
CA GLN A 213 48.72 42.89 -6.07
C GLN A 213 49.35 43.55 -7.30
N GLN A 214 48.54 44.01 -8.26
CA GLN A 214 49.01 44.69 -9.48
C GLN A 214 49.19 46.22 -9.33
N TYR A 215 48.87 46.78 -8.16
CA TYR A 215 48.95 48.22 -7.85
C TYR A 215 49.99 48.56 -6.77
N VAL A 216 51.03 47.74 -6.60
CA VAL A 216 52.21 48.04 -5.77
C VAL A 216 53.43 48.17 -6.66
#